data_AF-A0A0U1PY10-F1
#
_entry.id   AF-A0A0U1PY10-F1
#
_cell.length_a   1.000
_cell.length_b   1.000
_cell.length_c   1.000
_cell.angle_alpha   90.00
_cell.angle_beta   90.00
_cell.angle_gamma   90.00
#
_symmetry.space_group_name_H-M   'P 1'
#
loop_
_entity.id
_entity.type
_entity.pdbx_description
1 polymer ?
#
loop_
_entity_poly.entity_id
_entity_poly.type
_entity_poly.pdbx_seq_one_letter_code
_entity_poly.pdbx_strand_id
1 'polypeptide(L)'
;MATAKKRTPNAAFMKPLKPNAQLAAVIGDTPVPRTEIVKKLWDYIKANNLQDAKNKRNINADAKLRPLFGKDQITMFELAGLIGKNVEK
;
A
#
# COMPACT_ATOMS: atom_id res chain seq x y z
N MET A 1 -29.94 -7.98 -19.09
CA MET A 1 -29.32 -7.64 -17.79
C MET A 1 -28.06 -8.48 -17.64
N ALA A 2 -26.87 -7.88 -17.62
CA ALA A 2 -25.62 -8.63 -17.49
C ALA A 2 -25.44 -9.08 -16.03
N THR A 3 -25.48 -10.39 -15.81
CA THR A 3 -25.23 -10.99 -14.49
C THR A 3 -23.76 -10.82 -14.14
N ALA A 4 -23.45 -9.95 -13.17
CA ALA A 4 -22.12 -9.81 -12.61
C ALA A 4 -21.70 -11.15 -11.99
N LYS A 5 -20.84 -11.90 -12.71
CA LYS A 5 -20.21 -13.13 -12.25
C LYS A 5 -19.51 -12.83 -10.92
N LYS A 6 -20.03 -13.36 -9.80
CA LYS A 6 -19.39 -13.27 -8.47
C LYS A 6 -17.95 -13.73 -8.65
N ARG A 7 -17.00 -12.80 -8.58
CA ARG A 7 -15.58 -13.11 -8.59
C ARG A 7 -15.32 -13.93 -7.33
N THR A 8 -15.02 -15.21 -7.49
CA THR A 8 -14.49 -16.03 -6.40
C THR A 8 -13.27 -15.30 -5.86
N PRO A 9 -13.24 -14.94 -4.57
CA PRO A 9 -12.09 -14.29 -3.97
C PRO A 9 -10.89 -15.22 -4.16
N ASN A 10 -9.92 -14.80 -4.96
CA ASN A 10 -8.72 -15.60 -5.15
C ASN A 10 -7.99 -15.60 -3.80
N ALA A 11 -7.96 -16.77 -3.13
CA ALA A 11 -7.50 -16.96 -1.77
C ALA A 11 -6.07 -16.44 -1.54
N ALA A 12 -5.26 -16.41 -2.60
CA ALA A 12 -3.91 -15.84 -2.56
C ALA A 12 -3.89 -14.34 -2.17
N PHE A 13 -4.95 -13.57 -2.48
CA PHE A 13 -5.04 -12.16 -2.09
C PHE A 13 -5.58 -11.95 -0.67
N MET A 14 -6.18 -12.98 -0.07
CA MET A 14 -6.71 -12.96 1.30
C MET A 14 -5.68 -13.44 2.32
N LYS A 15 -4.51 -13.92 1.87
CA LYS A 15 -3.44 -14.34 2.78
C LYS A 15 -3.00 -13.14 3.64
N PRO A 16 -3.09 -13.24 4.98
CA PRO A 16 -2.57 -12.20 5.84
C PRO A 16 -1.05 -12.15 5.68
N LEU A 17 -0.53 -10.95 5.44
CA LEU A 17 0.89 -10.68 5.31
C LEU A 17 1.31 -9.81 6.48
N LYS A 18 2.44 -10.14 7.09
CA LYS A 18 2.95 -9.35 8.21
C LYS A 18 3.76 -8.17 7.68
N PRO A 19 3.39 -6.92 8.01
CA PRO A 19 4.20 -5.75 7.69
C PRO A 19 5.56 -5.81 8.42
N ASN A 20 6.65 -5.44 7.74
CA ASN A 20 7.92 -5.23 8.43
C ASN A 20 7.87 -3.96 9.31
N ALA A 21 8.91 -3.72 10.11
CA ALA A 21 8.96 -2.57 11.02
C ALA A 21 8.70 -1.21 10.33
N GLN A 22 9.18 -1.04 9.10
CA GLN A 22 8.99 0.20 8.35
C GLN A 22 7.54 0.38 7.90
N LEU A 23 6.90 -0.69 7.41
CA LEU A 23 5.52 -0.67 6.96
C LEU A 23 4.56 -0.57 8.16
N ALA A 24 4.89 -1.28 9.25
CA ALA A 24 4.17 -1.23 10.51
C ALA A 24 4.15 0.17 11.14
N ALA A 25 5.18 0.99 10.92
CA ALA A 25 5.19 2.38 11.40
C ALA A 25 4.11 3.27 10.77
N VAL A 26 3.55 2.85 9.62
CA VAL A 26 2.50 3.58 8.89
C VAL A 26 1.14 2.94 9.09
N ILE A 27 1.05 1.61 8.98
CA ILE A 27 -0.24 0.88 8.96
C ILE A 27 -0.49 -0.01 10.18
N GLY A 28 0.48 -0.11 11.10
CA GLY A 28 0.51 -1.02 12.25
C GLY A 28 1.13 -2.39 11.94
N ASP A 29 1.55 -3.11 12.98
CA ASP A 29 2.12 -4.48 12.88
C ASP A 29 1.03 -5.58 12.82
N THR A 30 -0.18 -5.22 12.42
CA THR A 30 -1.26 -6.21 12.30
C THR A 30 -1.11 -6.97 10.99
N PRO A 31 -1.04 -8.32 11.00
CA PRO A 31 -1.05 -9.10 9.77
C PRO A 31 -2.34 -8.87 9.02
N VAL A 32 -2.25 -8.34 7.80
CA VAL A 32 -3.41 -8.01 6.97
C VAL A 32 -3.17 -8.41 5.52
N PRO A 33 -4.23 -8.71 4.75
CA PRO A 33 -4.11 -8.98 3.32
C PRO A 33 -3.42 -7.85 2.56
N ARG A 34 -2.75 -8.15 1.44
CA ARG A 34 -2.09 -7.14 0.61
C ARG A 34 -3.03 -6.00 0.20
N THR A 35 -4.30 -6.30 -0.06
CA THR A 35 -5.34 -5.33 -0.42
C THR A 35 -5.61 -4.33 0.71
N GLU A 36 -5.67 -4.81 1.95
CA GLU A 36 -5.80 -4.00 3.17
C GLU A 36 -4.57 -3.11 3.37
N ILE A 37 -3.36 -3.66 3.16
CA ILE A 37 -2.10 -2.89 3.24
C ILE A 37 -2.11 -1.71 2.27
N VAL A 38 -2.43 -1.97 0.99
CA VAL A 38 -2.52 -0.94 -0.04
C VAL A 38 -3.54 0.13 0.35
N LYS A 39 -4.70 -0.28 0.88
CA LYS A 39 -5.76 0.63 1.30
C LYS A 39 -5.31 1.54 2.44
N LYS A 40 -4.77 0.96 3.52
CA LYS A 40 -4.25 1.71 4.68
C LYS A 40 -3.14 2.70 4.30
N LEU A 41 -2.24 2.29 3.40
CA LEU A 41 -1.22 3.19 2.83
C LEU A 41 -1.85 4.35 2.07
N TRP A 42 -2.84 4.09 1.22
CA TRP A 42 -3.55 5.14 0.47
C TRP A 42 -4.31 6.09 1.39
N ASP A 43 -4.94 5.57 2.43
CA ASP A 43 -5.64 6.37 3.44
C ASP A 43 -4.64 7.29 4.17
N TYR A 44 -3.46 6.77 4.53
CA TYR A 44 -2.37 7.58 5.09
C TYR A 44 -1.86 8.65 4.12
N ILE A 45 -1.60 8.29 2.86
CA ILE A 45 -1.13 9.22 1.82
C ILE A 45 -2.12 10.38 1.63
N LYS A 46 -3.42 10.08 1.57
CA LYS A 46 -4.46 11.09 1.42
C LYS A 46 -4.63 11.94 2.67
N ALA A 47 -4.65 11.32 3.85
CA ALA A 47 -4.77 12.03 5.13
C ALA A 47 -3.62 13.04 5.34
N ASN A 48 -2.42 12.73 4.85
CA ASN A 48 -1.25 13.58 4.94
C ASN A 48 -1.00 14.45 3.70
N ASN A 49 -1.93 14.49 2.73
CA ASN A 49 -1.77 15.21 1.44
C ASN A 49 -0.45 14.91 0.71
N LEU A 50 -0.01 13.66 0.76
CA LEU A 50 1.23 13.20 0.16
C LEU A 50 1.09 12.86 -1.33
N GLN A 51 -0.14 12.79 -1.85
CA GLN A 51 -0.36 12.70 -3.29
C GLN A 51 0.01 14.01 -3.96
N ASP A 52 0.87 13.96 -4.98
CA ASP A 52 1.32 15.16 -5.66
C ASP A 52 0.15 15.87 -6.37
N ALA A 53 0.00 17.17 -6.08
CA ALA A 53 -1.11 17.99 -6.57
C ALA A 53 -1.03 18.25 -8.09
N LYS A 54 0.17 18.26 -8.66
CA LYS A 54 0.42 18.48 -10.10
C LYS A 54 0.35 17.16 -10.87
N ASN A 55 0.90 16.09 -10.29
CA ASN A 55 0.94 14.77 -10.88
C ASN A 55 0.39 13.73 -9.90
N LYS A 56 -0.92 13.50 -9.95
CA LYS A 56 -1.63 12.55 -9.08
C LYS A 56 -1.15 11.09 -9.15
N ARG A 57 -0.23 10.76 -10.07
CA ARG A 57 0.42 9.44 -10.15
C ARG A 57 1.60 9.31 -9.19
N ASN A 58 2.11 10.44 -8.71
CA ASN A 58 3.26 10.52 -7.82
C ASN A 58 2.81 10.68 -6.37
N ILE A 59 3.59 10.08 -5.48
CA ILE A 59 3.39 10.06 -4.04
C ILE A 59 4.68 10.56 -3.42
N ASN A 60 4.59 11.66 -2.68
CA ASN A 60 5.68 12.26 -1.94
C ASN A 60 5.90 11.48 -0.65
N ALA A 61 7.14 11.09 -0.40
CA ALA A 61 7.53 10.40 0.81
C ALA A 61 7.62 11.39 1.97
N ASP A 62 6.87 11.14 3.04
CA ASP A 62 7.09 11.83 4.30
C ASP A 62 8.22 11.15 5.09
N ALA A 63 8.47 11.62 6.32
CA ALA A 63 9.49 11.04 7.19
C ALA A 63 9.29 9.54 7.44
N LYS A 64 8.03 9.05 7.47
CA LYS A 64 7.73 7.62 7.70
C LYS A 64 7.80 6.79 6.43
N LEU A 65 7.41 7.35 5.28
CA LEU A 65 7.44 6.65 3.99
C LEU A 65 8.81 6.70 3.31
N ARG A 66 9.65 7.71 3.59
CA ARG A 66 11.04 7.78 3.08
C ARG A 66 11.83 6.48 3.28
N PRO A 67 11.90 5.90 4.49
CA PRO A 67 12.62 4.64 4.70
C PRO A 67 11.97 3.45 3.97
N LEU A 68 10.66 3.46 3.75
CA LEU A 68 9.94 2.45 2.95
C LEU A 68 10.21 2.58 1.45
N PHE A 69 10.25 3.82 0.97
CA PHE A 69 10.28 4.15 -0.45
C PHE A 69 11.72 4.18 -0.98
N GLY A 70 12.69 4.49 -0.11
CA GLY A 70 14.10 4.67 -0.47
C GLY A 70 14.39 5.93 -1.27
N LYS A 71 13.37 6.78 -1.49
CA LYS A 71 13.45 8.04 -2.22
C LYS A 71 12.32 8.98 -1.83
N ASP A 72 12.47 10.25 -2.20
CA ASP A 72 11.53 11.32 -1.84
C ASP A 72 10.20 11.26 -2.58
N GLN A 73 10.15 10.59 -3.73
CA GLN A 73 8.94 10.48 -4.52
C GLN A 73 8.88 9.14 -5.27
N ILE A 74 7.74 8.48 -5.19
CA ILE A 74 7.46 7.24 -5.92
C ILE A 74 6.21 7.39 -6.79
N THR A 75 6.00 6.45 -7.69
CA THR A 75 4.74 6.32 -8.43
C THR A 75 3.83 5.26 -7.81
N MET A 76 2.52 5.33 -8.11
CA MET A 76 1.55 4.28 -7.70
C MET A 76 1.97 2.86 -8.13
N PHE A 77 2.67 2.72 -9.26
CA PHE A 77 3.17 1.41 -9.73
C PHE A 77 4.25 0.85 -8.81
N GLU A 78 5.15 1.73 -8.36
CA GLU A 78 6.22 1.35 -7.44
C GLU A 78 5.67 1.03 -6.05
N LEU A 79 4.63 1.73 -5.59
CA LEU A 79 3.98 1.46 -4.30
C LEU A 79 3.56 -0.02 -4.18
N ALA A 80 2.91 -0.56 -5.21
CA ALA A 80 2.50 -1.96 -5.22
C ALA A 80 3.70 -2.91 -5.14
N GLY A 81 4.80 -2.61 -5.85
CA GLY A 81 6.04 -3.38 -5.83
C GLY A 81 6.75 -3.33 -4.47
N LEU A 82 6.81 -2.14 -3.86
CA LEU A 82 7.40 -1.92 -2.55
C LEU A 82 6.67 -2.67 -1.45
N ILE A 83 5.33 -2.70 -1.48
CA ILE A 83 4.55 -3.48 -0.52
C ILE A 83 4.96 -4.96 -0.56
N GLY A 84 5.11 -5.53 -1.76
CA GLY A 84 5.53 -6.93 -1.90
C GLY A 84 6.91 -7.25 -1.32
N LYS A 85 7.80 -6.25 -1.20
CA LYS A 85 9.13 -6.38 -0.60
C LYS A 85 9.16 -6.14 0.91
N ASN A 86 8.17 -5.40 1.44
CA ASN A 86 8.10 -4.96 2.84
C ASN A 86 7.09 -5.77 3.66
N VAL A 87 6.67 -6.92 3.14
CA VAL A 87 5.74 -7.82 3.80
C VAL A 87 6.30 -9.24 3.84
N GLU A 88 6.15 -9.90 4.97
CA GLU A 88 6.54 -11.29 5.16
C GLU A 88 5.36 -12.22 4.85
N LYS A 89 5.68 -13.38 4.27
CA LYS A 89 4.72 -14.41 3.85
C LYS A 89 4.40 -15.39 4.95
#